data_AF-A0A7W1F6U7-F1
#
_entry.id   AF-A0A7W1F6U7-F1
#
_cell.length_a   1.000
_cell.length_b   1.000
_cell.length_c   1.000
_cell.angle_alpha   90.00
_cell.angle_beta   90.00
_cell.angle_gamma   90.00
#
_symmetry.space_group_name_H-M   'P 1'
#
loop_
_entity.id
_entity.type
_entity.pdbx_description
1 polymer ?
#
loop_
_entity_poly.entity_id
_entity_poly.type
_entity_poly.pdbx_seq_one_letter_code
_entity_poly.pdbx_strand_id
1 'polypeptide(L)' 'MSRETEWIVFEKAIEVTASAVRGTMGTQGSQPAGYVGDVFREIHRALREASAEMPDRIGTTGFAAQG' A
#
# COMPACT_ATOMS: atom_id res chain seq x y z
N MET A 1 7.34 6.31 10.23
CA MET A 1 6.77 7.03 9.07
C MET A 1 6.17 8.33 9.55
N SER A 2 6.05 9.34 8.69
CA SER A 2 5.24 10.52 9.02
C SER A 2 3.75 10.16 8.98
N ARG A 3 2.91 10.90 9.72
CA ARG A 3 1.46 10.72 9.69
C ARG A 3 0.87 10.84 8.28
N GLU A 4 1.46 11.70 7.44
CA GLU A 4 1.08 11.87 6.04
C GLU A 4 1.41 10.62 5.22
N THR A 5 2.62 10.07 5.38
CA THR A 5 3.04 8.82 4.73
C THR A 5 2.14 7.65 5.16
N GLU A 6 1.80 7.54 6.44
CA GLU A 6 0.90 6.52 6.95
C GLU A 6 -0.51 6.63 6.33
N TRP A 7 -1.01 7.87 6.19
CA TRP A 7 -2.29 8.13 5.54
C TRP A 7 -2.28 7.72 4.07
N ILE A 8 -1.23 8.08 3.33
CA ILE A 8 -1.07 7.72 1.91
C ILE A 8 -1.01 6.20 1.73
N VAL A 9 -0.26 5.49 2.58
CA VAL A 9 -0.16 4.03 2.55
C VAL A 9 -1.51 3.38 2.82
N PHE A 10 -2.27 3.91 3.77
CA PHE A 10 -3.60 3.43 4.10
C PHE A 10 -4.59 3.61 2.94
N GLU A 11 -4.68 4.82 2.36
CA GLU A 11 -5.54 5.08 1.19
C GLU A 11 -5.18 4.16 0.03
N LYS A 12 -3.88 3.97 -0.23
CA LYS A 12 -3.45 3.09 -1.32
C LYS A 12 -3.81 1.63 -1.08
N ALA A 13 -3.73 1.17 0.17
CA ALA A 13 -4.15 -0.19 0.53
C ALA A 13 -5.65 -0.41 0.27
N ILE A 14 -6.51 0.58 0.54
CA ILE A 14 -7.96 0.51 0.26
C ILE A 14 -8.19 0.37 -1.25
N GLU A 15 -7.56 1.22 -2.07
CA GLU A 15 -7.71 1.19 -3.53
C GLU A 15 -7.31 -0.17 -4.12
N VAL A 16 -6.13 -0.67 -3.74
CA VAL A 16 -5.61 -1.95 -4.25
C VAL A 16 -6.49 -3.10 -3.79
N THR A 17 -6.93 -3.11 -2.52
CA THR A 17 -7.86 -4.12 -1.99
C THR A 17 -9.15 -4.13 -2.79
N ALA A 18 -9.78 -2.97 -3.00
CA ALA A 18 -11.02 -2.85 -3.75
C ALA A 18 -10.87 -3.36 -5.20
N SER A 19 -9.71 -3.12 -5.83
CA SER A 19 -9.41 -3.65 -7.16
C SER A 19 -9.25 -5.17 -7.16
N ALA A 20 -8.59 -5.74 -6.15
CA ALA A 20 -8.28 -7.17 -6.04
C ALA A 20 -9.54 -8.01 -5.77
N VAL A 21 -10.48 -7.49 -4.96
CA VAL A 21 -11.70 -8.22 -4.57
C VAL A 21 -12.89 -7.98 -5.49
N ARG A 22 -12.77 -7.07 -6.48
CA ARG A 22 -13.88 -6.68 -7.39
C ARG A 22 -14.48 -7.87 -8.16
N GLY A 23 -13.74 -8.96 -8.35
CA GLY A 23 -14.21 -10.19 -9.02
C GLY A 23 -14.55 -11.35 -8.08
N THR A 24 -14.34 -11.23 -6.77
CA THR A 24 -14.42 -12.35 -5.82
C THR A 24 -15.70 -12.38 -4.99
N MET A 25 -16.58 -11.40 -5.19
CA MET A 25 -17.82 -11.20 -4.42
C MET A 25 -19.04 -11.30 -5.36
N GLY A 26 -19.90 -12.32 -5.20
CA GLY A 26 -21.24 -12.32 -5.81
C GLY A 26 -21.71 -13.56 -6.61
N THR A 27 -20.94 -14.66 -6.66
CA THR A 27 -21.34 -15.88 -7.41
C THR A 27 -21.18 -17.18 -6.59
N GLN A 28 -21.63 -18.34 -7.09
CA GLN A 28 -21.29 -19.64 -6.50
C GLN A 28 -19.77 -19.78 -6.45
N GLY A 29 -19.19 -19.95 -5.26
CA GLY A 29 -17.74 -19.87 -5.02
C GLY A 29 -17.25 -18.54 -4.44
N SER A 30 -18.16 -17.65 -4.03
CA SER A 30 -17.83 -16.38 -3.35
C SER A 30 -16.95 -16.62 -2.12
N GLN A 31 -15.98 -15.74 -1.95
CA GLN A 31 -15.10 -15.77 -0.79
C GLN A 31 -15.88 -15.46 0.50
N PRO A 32 -15.43 -15.98 1.67
CA PRO A 32 -16.09 -15.74 2.94
C PRO A 32 -16.09 -14.26 3.32
N ALA A 33 -17.02 -13.85 4.19
CA ALA A 33 -17.19 -12.44 4.57
C ALA A 33 -15.90 -11.77 5.09
N GLY A 34 -14.99 -12.53 5.72
CA GLY A 34 -13.71 -12.02 6.22
C GLY A 34 -12.63 -11.79 5.16
N TYR A 35 -12.78 -12.36 3.97
CA TYR A 35 -11.74 -12.39 2.94
C TYR A 35 -11.22 -11.01 2.54
N VAL A 36 -12.11 -10.04 2.38
CA VAL A 36 -11.73 -8.66 2.03
C VAL A 36 -10.84 -8.04 3.11
N GLY A 37 -11.13 -8.34 4.39
CA GLY A 37 -10.32 -7.89 5.51
C GLY A 37 -8.94 -8.55 5.56
N ASP A 38 -8.86 -9.83 5.20
CA ASP A 38 -7.58 -10.55 5.11
C ASP A 38 -6.72 -9.98 3.97
N VAL A 39 -7.30 -9.78 2.78
CA VAL A 39 -6.63 -9.16 1.63
C VAL A 39 -6.13 -7.75 1.97
N PHE A 40 -6.97 -6.94 2.63
CA PHE A 40 -6.57 -5.61 3.08
C PHE A 40 -5.37 -5.65 4.03
N ARG A 41 -5.38 -6.54 5.03
CA ARG A 41 -4.30 -6.64 6.02
C ARG A 41 -2.97 -7.01 5.37
N GLU A 42 -2.99 -7.96 4.44
CA GLU A 42 -1.78 -8.41 3.74
C GLU A 42 -1.22 -7.30 2.82
N ILE A 43 -2.08 -6.62 2.05
CA ILE A 43 -1.66 -5.49 1.19
C ILE A 43 -1.11 -4.34 2.04
N HIS A 44 -1.81 -3.96 3.12
CA HIS A 44 -1.38 -2.87 3.98
C HIS A 44 -0.06 -3.20 4.71
N ARG A 45 0.16 -4.46 5.09
CA ARG A 45 1.45 -4.91 5.63
C ARG A 45 2.56 -4.72 4.59
N ALA A 46 2.37 -5.25 3.37
CA ALA A 46 3.36 -5.16 2.30
C ALA A 46 3.71 -3.71 1.92
N LEU A 47 2.70 -2.82 1.83
CA LEU A 47 2.93 -1.41 1.51
C LEU A 47 3.69 -0.66 2.61
N ARG A 48 3.45 -0.99 3.89
CA ARG A 48 4.20 -0.40 5.00
C ARG A 48 5.65 -0.87 5.03
N GLU A 49 5.89 -2.16 4.79
CA GLU A 49 7.24 -2.72 4.67
C GLU A 49 8.01 -2.05 3.54
N ALA A 50 7.43 -2.00 2.34
CA ALA A 50 8.02 -1.32 1.19
C ALA A 50 8.30 0.17 1.46
N SER A 51 7.36 0.86 2.13
CA SER A 51 7.52 2.29 2.47
C SER A 51 8.57 2.55 3.54
N ALA A 52 8.86 1.58 4.40
CA ALA A 52 9.93 1.65 5.39
C ALA A 52 11.31 1.42 4.78
N GLU A 53 11.39 0.65 3.69
CA GLU A 53 12.61 0.38 2.93
C GLU A 53 12.93 1.47 1.90
N MET A 54 11.95 2.31 1.55
CA MET A 54 12.18 3.41 0.63
C MET A 54 13.12 4.45 1.26
N PRO A 55 14.24 4.80 0.60
CA PRO A 55 15.05 5.92 1.05
C PRO A 55 14.21 7.19 0.99
N ASP A 56 14.27 7.99 2.06
CA ASP A 56 13.75 9.36 2.07
C ASP A 56 14.34 10.08 0.83
N ARG A 57 13.48 10.46 -0.11
CA ARG A 57 13.97 11.08 -1.35
C ARG A 57 14.74 12.35 -0.98
N ILE A 58 15.99 12.39 -1.43
CA ILE A 58 16.95 13.51 -1.46
C ILE A 58 17.99 13.48 -0.32
N GLY A 59 18.84 12.46 -0.34
CA GLY A 59 20.27 12.65 -0.06
C GLY A 59 20.98 12.97 -1.38
N THR A 60 21.16 14.26 -1.68
CA THR A 60 22.16 14.81 -2.62
C THR A 60 22.31 14.08 -3.96
N THR A 61 21.55 14.46 -4.98
CA THR A 61 22.06 14.35 -6.35
C THR A 61 23.30 15.24 -6.44
N GLY A 62 24.48 14.61 -6.49
CA GLY A 62 25.81 15.23 -6.48
C GLY A 62 26.17 16.05 -7.72
N PHE A 63 25.30 16.98 -8.12
CA PHE A 63 25.54 17.96 -9.19
C PHE A 63 25.38 19.42 -8.76
N ALA A 64 24.87 19.69 -7.54
CA ALA A 64 24.67 21.07 -7.04
C ALA A 64 25.82 21.60 -6.16
N ALA A 65 26.93 20.85 -6.00
CA ALA A 65 28.07 21.25 -5.16
C ALA A 65 29.27 21.80 -5.94
N GLN A 66 29.15 22.00 -7.27
CA GLN A 66 30.19 22.62 -8.10
C GLN A 66 29.53 23.62 -9.05
N GLY A 67 29.48 24.90 -8.64
CA GLY A 67 28.97 26.02 -9.43
C GLY A 67 29.05 27.32 -8.65
#